data_AF-A0A9P5NQR4-F1
#
_entry.id   AF-A0A9P5NQR4-F1
#
_cell.length_a   1.000
_cell.length_b   1.000
_cell.length_c   1.000
_cell.angle_alpha   90.00
_cell.angle_beta   90.00
_cell.angle_gamma   90.00
#
_symmetry.space_group_name_H-M   'P 1'
#
loop_
_entity.id
_entity.type
_entity.pdbx_description
1 polymer ?
#
loop_
_entity_poly.entity_id
_entity_poly.type
_entity_poly.pdbx_seq_one_letter_code
_entity_poly.pdbx_strand_id
1 'polypeptide(L)'
;MYYTSLLEIRDVINLSRLNRPFRDTLLSPSAASVWRSLRKPLDMPDPLGDISEVGWAELLFGNTCQDCGARNVTKPDLCIRRRLCRSCKNKSLIEEPDLVDIFEIQDVKSIRECVPSTRLNKADEYRYYYKPEVKAVVQKLNAFQKDMTTEDPEVIQNYHAFREERQKIVLSVLSGRKKCAKWQNQYIMLQQASKDQLIAQRRDAIFERLRQLGYADADIERQSDSPEVKQPKQLNERIWQNIRPVLEKKYKGRCQRAEEGRSSRSLRYAKRSH
;
A
#
# COMPACT_ATOMS: atom_id res chain seq x y z
N MET A 1 25.96 -8.64 1.16
CA MET A 1 26.09 -7.43 2.01
C MET A 1 25.69 -6.24 1.16
N TYR A 2 24.46 -5.74 1.33
CA TYR A 2 24.00 -4.56 0.60
C TYR A 2 24.34 -3.33 1.45
N TYR A 3 25.27 -2.50 0.97
CA TYR A 3 25.45 -1.14 1.47
C TYR A 3 24.16 -0.37 1.15
N THR A 4 23.27 -0.30 2.12
CA THR A 4 22.00 0.41 1.99
C THR A 4 22.28 1.90 1.93
N SER A 5 21.79 2.55 0.87
CA SER A 5 21.47 3.97 0.94
C SER A 5 20.80 4.25 2.29
N LEU A 6 21.31 5.23 3.05
CA LEU A 6 20.86 5.54 4.42
C LEU A 6 19.37 5.87 4.54
N LEU A 7 18.69 6.12 3.42
CA LEU A 7 17.25 6.39 3.33
C LEU A 7 16.60 5.39 2.37
N GLU A 8 15.55 4.72 2.83
CA GLU A 8 14.70 3.90 1.98
C GLU A 8 13.73 4.79 1.19
N ILE A 9 13.14 4.24 0.12
CA ILE A 9 12.16 4.97 -0.71
C ILE A 9 10.98 5.50 0.12
N ARG A 10 10.59 4.78 1.17
CA ARG A 10 9.52 5.20 2.09
C ARG A 10 9.94 6.38 2.96
N ASP A 11 11.21 6.46 3.33
CA ASP A 11 11.75 7.60 4.08
C ASP A 11 11.75 8.85 3.22
N VAL A 12 12.14 8.72 1.95
CA VAL A 12 12.13 9.85 1.00
C VAL A 12 10.70 10.35 0.72
N ILE A 13 9.72 9.44 0.63
CA ILE A 13 8.30 9.81 0.57
C ILE A 13 7.85 10.55 1.84
N ASN A 14 8.28 10.09 3.03
CA ASN A 14 7.91 10.77 4.26
C ASN A 14 8.57 12.15 4.34
N LEU A 15 9.85 12.27 3.99
CA LEU A 15 10.59 13.53 3.96
C LEU A 15 9.94 14.57 3.03
N SER A 16 9.48 14.15 1.85
CA SER A 16 8.77 15.04 0.90
C SER A 16 7.46 15.59 1.47
N ARG A 17 6.92 14.98 2.54
CA ARG A 17 5.69 15.40 3.21
C ARG A 17 5.94 16.20 4.50
N LEU A 18 7.18 16.28 4.99
CA LEU A 18 7.50 16.95 6.27
C LEU A 18 7.63 18.46 6.14
N ASN A 19 8.26 18.97 5.09
CA ASN A 19 8.42 20.41 4.89
C ASN A 19 8.36 20.81 3.41
N ARG A 20 8.06 22.08 3.16
CA ARG A 20 7.90 22.63 1.81
C ARG A 20 9.19 22.54 0.97
N PRO A 21 10.40 22.89 1.48
CA PRO A 21 11.63 22.78 0.68
C PRO A 21 11.95 21.35 0.21
N PHE A 22 11.79 20.35 1.08
CA PHE A 22 11.96 18.94 0.68
C PHE A 22 10.90 18.53 -0.31
N ARG A 23 9.65 18.97 -0.12
CA ARG A 23 8.58 18.71 -1.09
C ARG A 23 8.94 19.26 -2.48
N ASP A 24 9.31 20.52 -2.55
CA ASP A 24 9.58 21.21 -3.82
C ASP A 24 10.80 20.58 -4.52
N THR A 25 11.80 20.13 -3.75
CA THR A 25 13.01 19.48 -4.28
C THR A 25 12.75 18.04 -4.70
N LEU A 26 12.14 17.21 -3.84
CA LEU A 26 11.97 15.77 -4.06
C LEU A 26 10.84 15.43 -5.04
N LEU A 27 9.85 16.31 -5.20
CA LEU A 27 8.77 16.12 -6.17
C LEU A 27 9.09 16.78 -7.53
N SER A 28 10.18 17.54 -7.64
CA SER A 28 10.62 18.15 -8.89
C SER A 28 11.03 17.08 -9.92
N PRO A 29 10.81 17.32 -11.23
CA PRO A 29 11.35 16.47 -12.31
C PRO A 29 12.86 16.22 -12.20
N SER A 30 13.63 17.18 -11.66
CA SER A 30 15.07 17.05 -11.46
C SER A 30 15.46 15.94 -10.47
N ALA A 31 14.56 15.55 -9.57
CA ALA A 31 14.80 14.47 -8.62
C ALA A 31 14.58 13.06 -9.22
N ALA A 32 14.18 12.94 -10.49
CA ALA A 32 13.90 11.63 -11.11
C ALA A 32 15.07 10.64 -11.02
N SER A 33 16.32 11.11 -11.10
CA SER A 33 17.52 10.27 -10.93
C SER A 33 17.63 9.69 -9.51
N VAL A 34 17.26 10.45 -8.48
CA VAL A 34 17.21 10.02 -7.09
C VAL A 34 16.20 8.89 -6.94
N TRP A 35 14.97 9.07 -7.41
CA TRP A 35 13.94 8.03 -7.35
C TRP A 35 14.33 6.76 -8.11
N ARG A 36 14.95 6.87 -9.28
CA ARG A 36 15.50 5.71 -10.02
C ARG A 36 16.58 4.98 -9.23
N SER A 37 17.47 5.71 -8.56
CA SER A 37 18.53 5.10 -7.73
C SER A 37 17.95 4.33 -6.53
N LEU A 38 16.88 4.82 -5.91
CA LEU A 38 16.15 4.13 -4.82
C LEU A 38 15.38 2.90 -5.32
N ARG A 39 14.92 2.94 -6.57
CA ARG A 39 14.15 1.87 -7.21
C ARG A 39 15.01 0.66 -7.57
N LYS A 40 16.22 0.88 -8.10
CA LYS A 40 17.11 -0.17 -8.64
C LYS A 40 17.41 -1.30 -7.63
N PRO A 41 17.79 -1.04 -6.37
CA PRO A 41 18.08 -2.09 -5.39
C PRO A 41 16.89 -2.99 -5.05
N LEU A 42 15.66 -2.52 -5.31
CA LEU A 42 14.43 -3.24 -5.02
C LEU A 42 13.95 -4.12 -6.18
N ASP A 43 14.70 -4.15 -7.30
CA ASP A 43 14.26 -4.73 -8.58
C ASP A 43 12.84 -4.29 -8.96
N MET A 44 12.53 -3.03 -8.64
CA MET A 44 11.18 -2.50 -8.77
C MET A 44 10.90 -2.14 -10.23
N PRO A 45 9.75 -2.57 -10.77
CA PRO A 45 9.40 -2.37 -12.17
C PRO A 45 9.32 -0.88 -12.52
N ASP A 46 9.58 -0.59 -13.79
CA ASP A 46 9.49 0.76 -14.33
C ASP A 46 8.06 1.32 -14.21
N PRO A 47 7.90 2.65 -14.13
CA PRO A 47 6.61 3.32 -14.15
C PRO A 47 5.73 2.89 -15.34
N LEU A 48 4.44 2.65 -15.09
CA LEU A 48 3.48 2.26 -16.14
C LEU A 48 2.85 3.48 -16.83
N GLY A 49 2.95 3.53 -18.15
CA GLY A 49 2.47 4.64 -18.97
C GLY A 49 3.27 5.92 -18.73
N ASP A 50 2.56 7.03 -18.52
CA ASP A 50 3.10 8.39 -18.38
C ASP A 50 3.30 8.83 -16.91
N ILE A 51 3.24 7.92 -15.95
CA ILE A 51 3.43 8.29 -14.53
C ILE A 51 4.91 8.58 -14.24
N SER A 52 5.18 9.69 -13.54
CA SER A 52 6.54 10.06 -13.14
C SER A 52 7.12 9.06 -12.12
N GLU A 53 8.45 9.00 -12.00
CA GLU A 53 9.13 8.15 -10.99
C GLU A 53 8.63 8.45 -9.56
N VAL A 54 8.37 9.73 -9.27
CA VAL A 54 7.81 10.20 -8.01
C VAL A 54 6.38 9.68 -7.81
N GLY A 55 5.53 9.87 -8.82
CA GLY A 55 4.15 9.39 -8.78
C GLY A 55 4.06 7.88 -8.66
N TRP A 56 4.99 7.16 -9.29
CA TRP A 56 5.11 5.72 -9.19
C TRP A 56 5.52 5.25 -7.79
N ALA A 57 6.50 5.91 -7.17
CA ALA A 57 6.88 5.64 -5.80
C ALA A 57 5.74 5.92 -4.80
N GLU A 58 5.05 7.06 -4.94
CA GLU A 58 3.87 7.39 -4.14
C GLU A 58 2.73 6.37 -4.34
N LEU A 59 2.51 5.91 -5.58
CA LEU A 59 1.51 4.90 -5.88
C LEU A 59 1.84 3.56 -5.19
N LEU A 60 3.09 3.11 -5.22
CA LEU A 60 3.48 1.80 -4.69
C LEU A 60 3.68 1.78 -3.17
N PHE A 61 4.29 2.83 -2.59
CA PHE A 61 4.68 2.86 -1.18
C PHE A 61 3.82 3.78 -0.31
N GLY A 62 3.09 4.72 -0.91
CA GLY A 62 2.18 5.60 -0.20
C GLY A 62 0.99 4.85 0.42
N ASN A 63 0.27 5.53 1.30
CA ASN A 63 -0.88 4.98 2.03
C ASN A 63 -2.08 5.94 2.10
N THR A 64 -2.06 6.98 1.28
CA THR A 64 -3.05 8.06 1.25
C THR A 64 -3.87 8.03 -0.03
N CYS A 65 -5.15 8.35 0.07
CA CYS A 65 -6.00 8.56 -1.09
C CYS A 65 -5.48 9.74 -1.91
N GLN A 66 -5.30 9.56 -3.22
CA GLN A 66 -4.81 10.62 -4.10
C GLN A 66 -5.87 11.66 -4.46
N ASP A 67 -7.16 11.35 -4.22
CA ASP A 67 -8.26 12.29 -4.47
C ASP A 67 -8.58 13.14 -3.22
N CYS A 68 -8.60 12.54 -2.02
CA CYS A 68 -9.08 13.22 -0.81
C CYS A 68 -8.09 13.23 0.36
N GLY A 69 -6.91 12.61 0.21
CA GLY A 69 -5.90 12.56 1.28
C GLY A 69 -6.19 11.61 2.45
N ALA A 70 -7.34 10.90 2.44
CA ALA A 70 -7.67 9.93 3.49
C ALA A 70 -6.55 8.89 3.69
N ARG A 71 -6.19 8.61 4.94
CA ARG A 71 -5.09 7.69 5.30
C ARG A 71 -5.55 6.23 5.24
N ASN A 72 -4.58 5.31 5.38
CA ASN A 72 -4.79 3.86 5.45
C ASN A 72 -5.40 3.22 4.19
N VAL A 73 -5.21 3.84 3.02
CA VAL A 73 -5.51 3.19 1.74
C VAL A 73 -4.32 2.32 1.38
N THR A 74 -4.40 1.00 1.57
CA THR A 74 -3.24 0.10 1.47
C THR A 74 -3.00 -0.46 0.06
N LYS A 75 -4.06 -0.66 -0.73
CA LYS A 75 -3.96 -1.23 -2.08
C LYS A 75 -4.12 -0.14 -3.15
N PRO A 76 -3.10 0.12 -3.99
CA PRO A 76 -3.27 0.93 -5.18
C PRO A 76 -3.98 0.12 -6.28
N ASP A 77 -4.57 0.82 -7.24
CA ASP A 77 -5.02 0.24 -8.49
C ASP A 77 -3.99 0.55 -9.58
N LEU A 78 -3.25 -0.46 -10.00
CA LEU A 78 -2.18 -0.33 -11.00
C LEU A 78 -2.72 -0.14 -12.43
N CYS A 79 -3.99 -0.48 -12.67
CA CYS A 79 -4.60 -0.37 -13.99
C CYS A 79 -5.00 1.08 -14.29
N ILE A 80 -5.65 1.75 -13.34
CA ILE A 80 -5.91 3.20 -13.45
C ILE A 80 -4.79 4.06 -12.85
N ARG A 81 -3.74 3.42 -12.31
CA ARG A 81 -2.55 4.04 -11.71
C ARG A 81 -2.91 5.04 -10.60
N ARG A 82 -3.87 4.66 -9.75
CA ARG A 82 -4.41 5.50 -8.67
C ARG A 82 -4.62 4.74 -7.37
N ARG A 83 -4.43 5.43 -6.25
CA ARG A 83 -4.77 4.97 -4.90
C ARG A 83 -6.00 5.71 -4.41
N LEU A 84 -7.15 5.05 -4.44
CA LEU A 84 -8.45 5.61 -4.07
C LEU A 84 -9.02 4.90 -2.84
N CYS A 85 -9.49 5.67 -1.86
CA CYS A 85 -10.30 5.13 -0.76
C CYS A 85 -11.68 4.67 -1.28
N ARG A 86 -12.43 3.92 -0.46
CA ARG A 86 -13.73 3.37 -0.86
C ARG A 86 -14.72 4.45 -1.33
N SER A 87 -14.81 5.58 -0.62
CA SER A 87 -15.70 6.67 -1.01
C SER A 87 -15.29 7.33 -2.33
N CYS A 88 -13.99 7.55 -2.55
CA CYS A 88 -13.50 8.08 -3.83
C CYS A 88 -13.64 7.08 -4.97
N LYS A 89 -13.56 5.77 -4.73
CA LYS A 89 -13.87 4.77 -5.77
C LYS A 89 -15.32 4.91 -6.24
N ASN A 90 -16.26 4.96 -5.31
CA ASN A 90 -17.69 5.10 -5.64
C ASN A 90 -18.02 6.44 -6.32
N LYS A 91 -17.26 7.50 -6.02
CA LYS A 91 -17.50 8.85 -6.57
C LYS A 91 -16.80 9.10 -7.90
N SER A 92 -15.56 8.63 -8.02
CA SER A 92 -14.63 9.01 -9.09
C SER A 92 -14.47 7.93 -10.16
N LEU A 93 -15.03 6.74 -9.96
CA LEU A 93 -15.06 5.70 -10.99
C LEU A 93 -16.42 5.69 -11.67
N ILE A 94 -16.40 5.44 -12.98
CA ILE A 94 -17.57 5.33 -13.83
C ILE A 94 -17.51 4.01 -14.59
N GLU A 95 -18.66 3.34 -14.72
CA GLU A 95 -18.78 2.11 -15.50
C GLU A 95 -18.79 2.43 -17.00
N GLU A 96 -18.27 1.50 -17.79
CA GLU A 96 -18.19 1.65 -19.25
C GLU A 96 -19.54 1.97 -19.93
N PRO A 97 -20.67 1.35 -19.55
CA PRO A 97 -21.97 1.68 -20.15
C PRO A 97 -22.38 3.14 -19.95
N ASP A 98 -22.08 3.72 -18.78
CA ASP A 98 -22.46 5.10 -18.44
C ASP A 98 -21.62 6.16 -19.15
N LEU A 99 -20.53 5.76 -19.83
CA LEU A 99 -19.61 6.70 -20.49
C LEU A 99 -20.31 7.50 -21.59
N VAL A 100 -21.18 6.86 -22.37
CA VAL A 100 -21.89 7.48 -23.49
C VAL A 100 -22.76 8.62 -22.99
N ASP A 101 -23.60 8.34 -21.99
CA ASP A 101 -24.55 9.31 -21.46
C ASP A 101 -23.87 10.42 -20.66
N ILE A 102 -22.85 10.10 -19.85
CA ILE A 102 -22.21 11.08 -18.97
C ILE A 102 -21.28 12.04 -19.72
N PHE A 103 -20.66 11.57 -20.81
CA PHE A 103 -19.68 12.36 -21.57
C PHE A 103 -20.14 12.75 -22.97
N GLU A 104 -21.37 12.39 -23.35
CA GLU A 104 -21.96 12.70 -24.65
C GLU A 104 -21.06 12.26 -25.83
N ILE A 105 -20.47 11.07 -25.70
CA ILE A 105 -19.57 10.50 -26.72
C ILE A 105 -20.33 9.56 -27.65
N GLN A 106 -19.92 9.50 -28.93
CA GLN A 106 -20.58 8.65 -29.93
C GLN A 106 -20.31 7.15 -29.72
N ASP A 107 -19.09 6.78 -29.30
CA ASP A 107 -18.67 5.39 -29.10
C ASP A 107 -17.62 5.30 -27.98
N VAL A 108 -17.76 4.28 -27.14
CA VAL A 108 -16.82 3.95 -26.06
C VAL A 108 -15.47 3.42 -26.57
N LYS A 109 -15.38 2.97 -27.83
CA LYS A 109 -14.14 2.43 -28.42
C LYS A 109 -12.97 3.41 -28.31
N SER A 110 -13.19 4.68 -28.62
CA SER A 110 -12.17 5.72 -28.50
C SER A 110 -11.65 5.85 -27.06
N ILE A 111 -12.52 5.70 -26.06
CA ILE A 111 -12.15 5.73 -24.65
C ILE A 111 -11.39 4.47 -24.25
N ARG A 112 -11.82 3.29 -24.70
CA ARG A 112 -11.11 2.02 -24.45
C ARG A 112 -9.66 2.05 -24.95
N GLU A 113 -9.42 2.69 -26.09
CA GLU A 113 -8.09 2.80 -26.69
C GLU A 113 -7.23 3.89 -26.04
N CYS A 114 -7.84 4.94 -25.48
CA CYS A 114 -7.11 6.12 -25.00
C CYS A 114 -7.03 6.26 -23.46
N VAL A 115 -7.86 5.53 -22.71
CA VAL A 115 -7.97 5.67 -21.26
C VAL A 115 -7.80 4.30 -20.58
N PRO A 116 -6.83 4.16 -19.67
CA PRO A 116 -6.71 2.94 -18.89
C PRO A 116 -7.95 2.69 -18.03
N SER A 117 -8.29 1.41 -17.91
CA SER A 117 -9.46 0.95 -17.18
C SER A 117 -9.09 -0.12 -16.17
N THR A 118 -9.90 -0.28 -15.12
CA THR A 118 -9.76 -1.35 -14.14
C THR A 118 -11.02 -2.23 -14.08
N ARG A 119 -10.90 -3.38 -13.44
CA ARG A 119 -12.04 -4.20 -12.97
C ARG A 119 -11.90 -4.31 -11.46
N LEU A 120 -12.95 -3.97 -10.71
CA LEU A 120 -12.89 -3.95 -9.25
C LEU A 120 -12.92 -5.39 -8.70
N ASN A 121 -13.66 -6.27 -9.37
CA ASN A 121 -13.72 -7.70 -9.10
C ASN A 121 -13.53 -8.50 -10.39
N LYS A 122 -13.13 -9.77 -10.24
CA LYS A 122 -12.99 -10.70 -11.37
C LYS A 122 -14.33 -10.98 -12.08
N ALA A 123 -15.43 -10.89 -11.34
CA ALA A 123 -16.78 -11.14 -11.82
C ALA A 123 -17.46 -9.91 -12.41
N ASP A 124 -16.85 -8.72 -12.31
CA ASP A 124 -17.44 -7.51 -12.88
C ASP A 124 -17.56 -7.69 -14.39
N GLU A 125 -18.76 -7.50 -14.91
CA GLU A 125 -19.04 -7.52 -16.35
C GLU A 125 -18.32 -6.36 -17.05
N TYR A 126 -18.43 -5.17 -16.46
CA TYR A 126 -17.97 -3.91 -17.03
C TYR A 126 -16.57 -3.48 -16.56
N ARG A 127 -15.97 -2.62 -17.39
CA ARG A 127 -14.75 -1.89 -17.06
C ARG A 127 -15.10 -0.62 -16.30
N TYR A 128 -14.23 -0.22 -15.39
CA TYR A 128 -14.32 1.05 -14.67
C TYR A 128 -13.22 2.00 -15.12
N TYR A 129 -13.59 3.26 -15.28
CA TYR A 129 -12.69 4.33 -15.70
C TYR A 129 -12.59 5.38 -14.63
N TYR A 130 -11.43 6.04 -14.53
CA TYR A 130 -11.28 7.19 -13.66
C TYR A 130 -11.89 8.43 -14.33
N LYS A 131 -13.02 8.90 -13.79
CA LYS A 131 -13.85 9.96 -14.38
C LYS A 131 -13.07 11.22 -14.76
N PRO A 132 -12.14 11.75 -13.94
CA PRO A 132 -11.35 12.92 -14.32
C PRO A 132 -10.44 12.70 -15.55
N GLU A 133 -9.89 11.49 -15.73
CA GLU A 133 -9.04 11.18 -16.89
C GLU A 133 -9.87 11.03 -18.15
N VAL A 134 -11.04 10.38 -18.07
CA VAL A 134 -11.99 10.33 -19.19
C VAL A 134 -12.39 11.74 -19.61
N LYS A 135 -12.77 12.60 -18.65
CA LYS A 135 -13.14 14.00 -18.93
C LYS A 135 -12.05 14.73 -19.70
N ALA A 136 -10.80 14.62 -19.25
CA ALA A 136 -9.67 15.30 -19.90
C ALA A 136 -9.41 14.79 -21.32
N VAL A 137 -9.52 13.48 -21.54
CA VAL A 137 -9.33 12.87 -22.87
C VAL A 137 -10.48 13.25 -23.81
N VAL A 138 -11.73 13.15 -23.37
CA VAL A 138 -12.91 13.55 -24.15
C VAL A 138 -12.83 15.01 -24.56
N GLN A 139 -12.47 15.90 -23.62
CA GLN A 139 -12.32 17.33 -23.93
C GLN A 139 -11.27 17.59 -25.01
N LYS A 140 -10.12 16.90 -24.96
CA LYS A 140 -9.10 17.01 -26.01
C LYS A 140 -9.57 16.45 -27.36
N LEU A 141 -10.22 15.28 -27.36
CA LEU A 141 -10.75 14.67 -28.60
C LEU A 141 -11.81 15.57 -29.24
N ASN A 142 -12.71 16.15 -28.46
CA ASN A 142 -13.75 17.05 -28.96
C ASN A 142 -13.16 18.37 -29.46
N ALA A 143 -12.07 18.87 -28.86
CA ALA A 143 -11.36 20.04 -29.38
C ALA A 143 -10.77 19.74 -30.77
N PHE A 144 -10.06 18.62 -30.93
CA PHE A 144 -9.56 18.20 -32.24
C PHE A 144 -10.68 18.03 -33.27
N GLN A 145 -11.81 17.43 -32.91
CA GLN A 145 -12.95 17.26 -33.82
C GLN A 145 -13.54 18.59 -34.29
N LYS A 146 -13.59 19.61 -33.42
CA LYS A 146 -14.03 20.95 -33.81
C LYS A 146 -13.04 21.60 -34.77
N ASP A 147 -11.76 21.51 -34.47
CA ASP A 147 -10.70 22.13 -35.25
C ASP A 147 -10.48 21.41 -36.60
N MET A 148 -10.78 20.11 -36.69
CA MET A 148 -10.70 19.32 -37.94
C MET A 148 -11.66 19.78 -39.04
N THR A 149 -12.64 20.63 -38.73
CA THR A 149 -13.55 21.20 -39.73
C THR A 149 -12.85 22.12 -40.74
N THR A 150 -11.61 22.56 -40.45
CA THR A 150 -10.80 23.39 -41.34
C THR A 150 -9.89 22.60 -42.28
N GLU A 151 -9.89 21.26 -42.22
CA GLU A 151 -8.99 20.35 -42.94
C GLU A 151 -7.48 20.65 -42.75
N ASP A 152 -7.12 21.35 -41.67
CA ASP A 152 -5.73 21.69 -41.38
C ASP A 152 -4.89 20.41 -41.14
N PRO A 153 -3.87 20.14 -41.97
CA PRO A 153 -3.00 18.97 -41.82
C PRO A 153 -2.31 18.89 -40.46
N GLU A 154 -1.99 20.03 -39.83
CA GLU A 154 -1.35 20.08 -38.52
C GLU A 154 -2.31 19.58 -37.42
N VAL A 155 -3.57 19.96 -37.49
CA VAL A 155 -4.62 19.51 -36.54
C VAL A 155 -4.83 18.00 -36.65
N ILE A 156 -4.89 17.48 -37.88
CA ILE A 156 -5.03 16.05 -38.13
C ILE A 156 -3.83 15.28 -37.58
N GLN A 157 -2.62 15.77 -37.85
CA GLN A 157 -1.38 15.17 -37.33
C GLN A 157 -1.35 15.17 -35.80
N ASN A 158 -1.70 16.28 -35.15
CA ASN A 158 -1.72 16.41 -33.70
C ASN A 158 -2.76 15.47 -33.05
N TYR A 159 -3.92 15.28 -33.68
CA TYR A 159 -4.92 14.31 -33.22
C TYR A 159 -4.39 12.87 -33.26
N HIS A 160 -3.77 12.46 -34.37
CA HIS A 160 -3.19 11.12 -34.49
C HIS A 160 -2.06 10.91 -33.48
N ALA A 161 -1.16 11.88 -33.34
CA ALA A 161 -0.08 11.84 -32.36
C ALA A 161 -0.61 11.72 -30.92
N PHE A 162 -1.63 12.49 -30.56
CA PHE A 162 -2.29 12.39 -29.25
C PHE A 162 -2.88 11.00 -29.02
N ARG A 163 -3.63 10.45 -30.00
CA ARG A 163 -4.21 9.10 -29.86
C ARG A 163 -3.14 8.03 -29.73
N GLU A 164 -2.08 8.09 -30.52
CA GLU A 164 -0.97 7.14 -30.42
C GLU A 164 -0.27 7.20 -29.06
N GLU A 165 -0.03 8.40 -28.52
CA GLU A 165 0.53 8.57 -27.18
C GLU A 165 -0.37 7.91 -26.12
N ARG A 166 -1.69 8.14 -26.20
CA ARG A 166 -2.66 7.55 -25.27
C ARG A 166 -2.75 6.02 -25.41
N GLN A 167 -2.70 5.49 -26.63
CA GLN A 167 -2.66 4.05 -26.87
C GLN A 167 -1.40 3.41 -26.31
N LYS A 168 -0.22 4.06 -26.46
CA LYS A 168 1.03 3.60 -25.85
C LYS A 168 0.91 3.51 -24.32
N ILE A 169 0.25 4.48 -23.69
CA ILE A 169 -0.04 4.45 -22.25
C ILE A 169 -0.90 3.23 -21.87
N VAL A 170 -2.02 3.03 -22.57
CA VAL A 170 -2.93 1.90 -22.31
C VAL A 170 -2.20 0.56 -22.47
N LEU A 171 -1.43 0.39 -23.56
CA LEU A 171 -0.66 -0.82 -23.83
C LEU A 171 0.44 -1.07 -22.78
N SER A 172 1.15 -0.01 -22.35
CA SER A 172 2.15 -0.09 -21.27
C SER A 172 1.53 -0.60 -19.97
N VAL A 173 0.35 -0.09 -19.60
CA VAL A 173 -0.38 -0.56 -18.42
C VAL A 173 -0.83 -2.01 -18.58
N LEU A 174 -1.45 -2.36 -19.72
CA LEU A 174 -1.98 -3.70 -19.96
C LEU A 174 -0.91 -4.79 -19.91
N SER A 175 0.25 -4.51 -20.49
CA SER A 175 1.40 -5.42 -20.52
C SER A 175 2.14 -5.48 -19.17
N GLY A 176 2.32 -4.34 -18.49
CA GLY A 176 3.12 -4.25 -17.28
C GLY A 176 2.38 -4.57 -15.97
N ARG A 177 1.04 -4.44 -15.91
CA ARG A 177 0.26 -4.58 -14.66
C ARG A 177 0.47 -5.92 -13.94
N LYS A 178 0.60 -7.04 -14.67
CA LYS A 178 0.78 -8.37 -14.06
C LYS A 178 2.15 -8.49 -13.39
N LYS A 179 3.21 -8.02 -14.08
CA LYS A 179 4.57 -7.97 -13.53
C LYS A 179 4.62 -7.09 -12.29
N CYS A 180 4.00 -5.90 -12.35
CA CYS A 180 3.96 -4.97 -11.24
C CYS A 180 3.18 -5.51 -10.04
N ALA A 181 2.02 -6.12 -10.26
CA ALA A 181 1.23 -6.75 -9.20
C ALA A 181 2.00 -7.92 -8.54
N LYS A 182 2.69 -8.75 -9.34
CA LYS A 182 3.52 -9.84 -8.82
C LYS A 182 4.64 -9.30 -7.93
N TRP A 183 5.40 -8.31 -8.43
CA TRP A 183 6.47 -7.68 -7.68
C TRP A 183 5.94 -7.06 -6.38
N GLN A 184 4.82 -6.33 -6.42
CA GLN A 184 4.26 -5.68 -5.23
C GLN A 184 3.86 -6.70 -4.16
N ASN A 185 3.27 -7.83 -4.56
CA ASN A 185 2.94 -8.92 -3.64
C ASN A 185 4.20 -9.54 -3.03
N GLN A 186 5.24 -9.79 -3.84
CA GLN A 186 6.52 -10.32 -3.36
C GLN A 186 7.19 -9.36 -2.38
N TYR A 187 7.22 -8.07 -2.69
CA TYR A 187 7.76 -7.04 -1.80
C TYR A 187 7.01 -6.99 -0.46
N ILE A 188 5.68 -7.02 -0.48
CA ILE A 188 4.86 -7.05 0.75
C ILE A 188 5.16 -8.31 1.57
N MET A 189 5.29 -9.48 0.93
CA MET A 189 5.64 -10.74 1.61
C MET A 189 7.03 -10.67 2.25
N LEU A 190 8.03 -10.13 1.55
CA LEU A 190 9.39 -9.96 2.09
C LEU A 190 9.41 -9.02 3.30
N GLN A 191 8.67 -7.90 3.21
CA GLN A 191 8.54 -6.96 4.32
C GLN A 191 7.84 -7.58 5.53
N GLN A 192 6.81 -8.40 5.30
CA GLN A 192 6.14 -9.12 6.37
C GLN A 192 7.07 -10.16 7.02
N ALA A 193 7.78 -10.96 6.22
CA ALA A 193 8.74 -11.94 6.71
C ALA A 193 9.86 -11.30 7.56
N SER A 194 10.38 -10.14 7.12
CA SER A 194 11.37 -9.37 7.89
C SER A 194 10.82 -8.91 9.25
N LYS A 195 9.57 -8.44 9.30
CA LYS A 195 8.90 -8.09 10.56
C LYS A 195 8.70 -9.31 11.45
N ASP A 196 8.26 -10.42 10.89
CA ASP A 196 8.02 -11.67 11.62
C ASP A 196 9.34 -12.21 12.21
N GLN A 197 10.44 -12.09 11.47
CA GLN A 197 11.77 -12.44 11.96
C GLN A 197 12.20 -11.55 13.14
N LEU A 198 11.96 -10.24 13.08
CA LEU A 198 12.25 -9.33 14.21
C LEU A 198 11.38 -9.65 15.43
N ILE A 199 10.12 -10.02 15.23
CA ILE A 199 9.22 -10.45 16.31
C ILE A 199 9.72 -11.75 16.94
N ALA A 200 10.15 -12.72 16.13
CA ALA A 200 10.71 -13.99 16.61
C ALA A 200 11.98 -13.76 17.44
N GLN A 201 12.95 -12.99 16.92
CA GLN A 201 14.17 -12.64 17.65
C GLN A 201 13.88 -11.93 18.98
N ARG A 202 12.90 -11.02 18.98
CA ARG A 202 12.46 -10.33 20.19
C ARG A 202 11.85 -11.30 21.19
N ARG A 203 10.97 -12.20 20.74
CA ARG A 203 10.34 -13.23 21.58
C ARG A 203 11.41 -14.07 22.25
N ASP A 204 12.36 -14.60 21.48
CA ASP A 204 13.43 -15.47 22.00
C ASP A 204 14.25 -14.74 23.07
N ALA A 205 14.63 -13.48 22.81
CA ALA A 205 15.37 -12.67 23.77
C ALA A 205 14.59 -12.37 25.06
N ILE A 206 13.27 -12.12 24.96
CA ILE A 206 12.42 -11.90 26.14
C ILE A 206 12.28 -13.20 26.94
N PHE A 207 12.04 -14.32 26.25
CA PHE A 207 11.79 -15.62 26.87
C PHE A 207 13.04 -16.07 27.61
N GLU A 208 14.21 -15.91 27.00
CA GLU A 208 15.49 -16.25 27.63
C GLU A 208 15.74 -15.43 28.90
N ARG A 209 15.49 -14.12 28.88
CA ARG A 209 15.62 -13.29 30.08
C ARG A 209 14.62 -13.67 31.18
N LEU A 210 13.41 -14.08 30.83
CA LEU A 210 12.42 -14.56 31.82
C LEU A 210 12.84 -15.90 32.42
N ARG A 211 13.40 -16.83 31.64
CA ARG A 211 13.95 -18.08 32.17
C ARG A 211 15.08 -17.82 33.18
N GLN A 212 15.98 -16.89 32.85
CA GLN A 212 17.07 -16.48 33.75
C GLN A 212 16.57 -15.86 35.07
N LEU A 213 15.36 -15.28 35.07
CA LEU A 213 14.70 -14.78 36.28
C LEU A 213 13.91 -15.87 37.05
N GLY A 214 13.92 -17.12 36.57
CA GLY A 214 13.30 -18.26 37.23
C GLY A 214 11.83 -18.53 36.86
N TYR A 215 11.31 -17.91 35.80
CA TYR A 215 9.94 -18.20 35.34
C TYR A 215 9.88 -19.53 34.59
N ALA A 216 8.82 -20.31 34.83
CA ALA A 216 8.61 -21.59 34.16
C ALA A 216 8.22 -21.42 32.69
N ASP A 217 8.73 -22.29 31.80
CA ASP A 217 8.46 -22.24 30.36
C ASP A 217 6.96 -22.24 30.03
N ALA A 218 6.16 -23.03 30.74
CA ALA A 218 4.72 -23.10 30.53
C ALA A 218 4.02 -21.76 30.78
N ASP A 219 4.54 -20.93 31.69
CA ASP A 219 4.03 -19.58 31.92
C ASP A 219 4.51 -18.63 30.84
N ILE A 220 5.81 -18.69 30.51
CA ILE A 220 6.42 -17.87 29.46
C ILE A 220 5.68 -18.03 28.13
N GLU A 221 5.45 -19.27 27.69
CA GLU A 221 4.76 -19.60 26.43
C GLU A 221 3.33 -19.06 26.38
N ARG A 222 2.63 -18.99 27.52
CA ARG A 222 1.27 -18.40 27.61
C ARG A 222 1.24 -16.89 27.36
N GLN A 223 2.39 -16.21 27.35
CA GLN A 223 2.50 -14.78 27.02
C GLN A 223 3.08 -14.52 25.62
N SER A 224 3.26 -15.56 24.80
CA SER A 224 3.76 -15.46 23.41
C SER A 224 2.97 -14.47 22.55
N ASP A 225 1.67 -14.33 22.80
CA ASP A 225 0.79 -13.41 22.07
C ASP A 225 0.68 -12.00 22.64
N SER A 226 1.44 -11.68 23.70
CA SER A 226 1.36 -10.38 24.35
C SER A 226 1.88 -9.24 23.46
N PRO A 227 1.30 -8.02 23.54
CA PRO A 227 1.75 -6.87 22.74
C PRO A 227 3.23 -6.51 22.95
N GLU A 228 3.79 -6.78 24.12
CA GLU A 228 5.19 -6.50 24.44
C GLU A 228 6.14 -7.45 23.70
N VAL A 229 5.68 -8.68 23.41
CA VAL A 229 6.40 -9.71 22.65
C VAL A 229 6.22 -9.53 21.15
N LYS A 230 5.00 -9.19 20.69
CA LYS A 230 4.65 -9.07 19.25
C LYS A 230 5.14 -7.80 18.54
N GLN A 231 5.95 -6.97 19.20
CA GLN A 231 6.49 -5.77 18.56
C GLN A 231 7.66 -6.12 17.63
N PRO A 232 7.68 -5.61 16.37
CA PRO A 232 8.78 -5.85 15.44
C PRO A 232 9.96 -4.91 15.73
N LYS A 233 10.54 -5.01 16.93
CA LYS A 233 11.67 -4.18 17.37
C LYS A 233 12.63 -4.99 18.23
N GLN A 234 13.92 -4.84 17.96
CA GLN A 234 14.96 -5.48 18.76
C GLN A 234 14.82 -5.12 20.25
N LEU A 235 15.06 -6.11 21.11
CA LEU A 235 15.11 -5.90 22.55
C LEU A 235 16.45 -5.27 22.91
N ASN A 236 16.42 -4.11 23.56
CA ASN A 236 17.59 -3.50 24.19
C ASN A 236 17.32 -3.29 25.68
N GLU A 237 18.35 -2.89 26.44
CA GLU A 237 18.25 -2.83 27.90
C GLU A 237 17.17 -1.86 28.39
N ARG A 238 17.09 -0.67 27.77
CA ARG A 238 16.06 0.31 28.10
C ARG A 238 14.65 -0.22 27.85
N ILE A 239 14.42 -0.89 26.71
CA ILE A 239 13.13 -1.49 26.39
C ILE A 239 12.80 -2.61 27.39
N TRP A 240 13.79 -3.44 27.74
CA TRP A 240 13.62 -4.51 28.72
C TRP A 240 13.16 -3.98 30.07
N GLN A 241 13.83 -2.95 30.60
CA GLN A 241 13.46 -2.31 31.87
C GLN A 241 12.01 -1.81 31.88
N ASN A 242 11.51 -1.32 30.75
CA ASN A 242 10.13 -0.85 30.63
C ASN A 242 9.10 -1.98 30.52
N ILE A 243 9.38 -3.03 29.75
CA ILE A 243 8.41 -4.11 29.52
C ILE A 243 8.40 -5.15 30.64
N ARG A 244 9.52 -5.32 31.36
CA ARG A 244 9.65 -6.35 32.39
C ARG A 244 8.57 -6.21 33.48
N PRO A 245 8.35 -5.05 34.13
CA PRO A 245 7.30 -4.92 35.15
C PRO A 245 5.89 -5.25 34.61
N VAL A 246 5.63 -4.92 33.35
CA VAL A 246 4.34 -5.21 32.69
C VAL A 246 4.17 -6.72 32.51
N LEU A 247 5.21 -7.40 32.04
CA LEU A 247 5.23 -8.86 31.91
C LEU A 247 5.10 -9.54 33.28
N GLU A 248 5.90 -9.15 34.27
CA GLU A 248 5.85 -9.68 35.64
C GLU A 248 4.47 -9.52 36.29
N LYS A 249 3.79 -8.39 36.08
CA LYS A 249 2.41 -8.17 36.56
C LYS A 249 1.42 -9.16 35.93
N LYS A 250 1.59 -9.48 34.63
CA LYS A 250 0.74 -10.47 33.93
C LYS A 250 0.98 -11.89 34.46
N TYR A 251 2.20 -12.20 34.88
CA TYR A 251 2.55 -13.47 35.53
C TYR A 251 2.00 -13.54 36.97
N LYS A 252 2.27 -12.54 37.82
CA LYS A 252 1.84 -12.51 39.23
C LYS A 252 0.32 -12.47 39.42
N GLY A 253 -0.39 -11.64 38.66
CA GLY A 253 -1.85 -11.53 38.72
C GLY A 253 -2.60 -12.76 38.20
N ARG A 254 -1.90 -13.80 37.72
CA ARG A 254 -2.48 -15.08 37.31
C ARG A 254 -2.10 -16.24 38.21
N CYS A 255 -0.93 -16.24 38.85
CA CYS A 255 -0.62 -17.19 39.93
C CYS A 255 -1.70 -17.14 41.03
N GLN A 256 -2.03 -15.92 41.49
CA GLN A 256 -3.09 -15.71 42.49
C GLN A 256 -4.46 -16.23 42.01
N ARG A 257 -4.85 -15.97 40.76
CA ARG A 257 -6.11 -16.49 40.19
C ARG A 257 -6.12 -18.01 39.99
N ALA A 258 -4.98 -18.61 39.67
CA ALA A 258 -4.85 -20.05 39.52
C ALA A 258 -4.92 -20.77 40.88
N GLU A 259 -4.35 -20.18 41.93
CA GLU A 259 -4.47 -20.64 43.32
C GLU A 259 -5.91 -20.49 43.84
N GLU A 260 -6.54 -19.33 43.65
CA GLU A 260 -7.95 -19.08 44.00
C GLU A 260 -8.90 -20.05 43.26
N GLY A 261 -8.64 -20.33 41.97
CA GLY A 261 -9.42 -21.27 41.17
C GLY A 261 -9.24 -22.73 41.61
N ARG A 262 -8.04 -23.13 42.06
CA ARG A 262 -7.77 -24.46 42.62
C ARG A 262 -8.44 -24.64 43.99
N SER A 263 -8.35 -23.64 44.89
CA SER A 263 -9.07 -23.64 46.17
C SER A 263 -10.58 -23.64 45.99
N SER A 264 -11.11 -22.89 45.01
CA SER A 264 -12.54 -22.87 44.70
C SER A 264 -13.04 -24.21 44.15
N ARG A 265 -12.22 -24.93 43.37
CA ARG A 265 -12.54 -26.27 42.86
C ARG A 265 -12.45 -27.33 43.95
N SER A 266 -11.45 -27.29 44.84
CA SER A 266 -11.35 -28.24 45.96
C SER A 266 -12.52 -28.09 46.95
N LEU A 267 -12.94 -26.85 47.24
CA LEU A 267 -14.13 -26.56 48.06
C LEU A 267 -15.43 -27.08 47.43
N ARG A 268 -15.58 -27.03 46.10
CA ARG A 268 -16.75 -27.59 45.40
C ARG A 268 -16.75 -29.11 45.38
N TYR A 269 -15.59 -29.75 45.30
CA TYR A 269 -15.47 -31.21 45.39
C TYR A 269 -15.77 -31.69 46.82
N ALA A 270 -15.25 -31.02 47.85
CA ALA A 270 -15.54 -31.35 49.25
C ALA A 270 -17.03 -31.22 49.61
N LYS A 271 -17.76 -30.26 49.02
CA LYS A 271 -19.21 -30.08 49.21
C LYS A 271 -20.10 -31.06 48.43
N ARG A 272 -19.54 -31.84 47.49
CA ARG A 272 -20.27 -32.86 46.71
C ARG A 272 -20.09 -34.28 47.26
N SER A 273 -19.23 -34.45 48.26
CA SER A 273 -18.89 -35.75 48.87
C SER A 273 -19.57 -35.97 50.23
N HIS A 274 -20.53 -35.12 50.59
CA HIS A 274 -21.48 -35.30 51.68
C HIS A 274 -22.90 -35.28 51.09
#